data_AF-A0A9P6F2E6-F1
#
_entry.id   AF-A0A9P6F2E6-F1
#
_cell.length_a   1.000
_cell.length_b   1.000
_cell.length_c   1.000
_cell.angle_alpha   90.00
_cell.angle_beta   90.00
_cell.angle_gamma   90.00
#
_symmetry.space_group_name_H-M   'P 1'
#
loop_
_entity.id
_entity.type
_entity.pdbx_description
1 polymer ?
#
loop_
_entity_poly.entity_id
_entity_poly.type
_entity_poly.pdbx_seq_one_letter_code
_entity_poly.pdbx_strand_id
1 'polypeptide(L)'
;MASATPKYAAKSTLRSIKNFTNGYSDMQAKVREATSNDPWGPSGSQMNELAAASHNQHEFLEIMEILDKRMNDKGKNWRHVFK
;
A
#
# COMPACT_ATOMS: atom_id res chain seq x y z
N MET A 1 6.40 9.21 21.37
CA MET A 1 7.02 8.36 20.34
C MET A 1 6.40 6.97 20.44
N ALA A 2 5.51 6.59 19.53
CA ALA A 2 4.90 5.26 19.55
C ALA A 2 5.92 4.24 19.04
N SER A 3 6.36 3.33 19.92
CA SER A 3 7.28 2.26 19.58
C SER A 3 6.59 1.30 18.60
N ALA A 4 7.12 1.21 17.38
CA ALA A 4 6.74 0.15 16.46
C ALA A 4 7.14 -1.19 17.07
N THR A 5 6.15 -2.01 17.44
CA THR A 5 6.37 -3.32 18.05
C THR A 5 6.98 -4.28 17.01
N PRO A 6 7.91 -5.18 17.40
CA PRO A 6 8.67 -6.04 16.47
C PRO A 6 7.81 -6.87 15.50
N LYS A 7 6.57 -7.19 15.91
CA LYS A 7 5.61 -7.97 15.12
C LYS A 7 5.22 -7.31 13.80
N TYR A 8 5.21 -5.98 13.72
CA TYR A 8 4.78 -5.28 12.51
C TYR A 8 5.93 -4.98 11.55
N ALA A 9 7.14 -4.72 12.06
CA ALA A 9 8.34 -4.62 11.24
C ALA A 9 8.57 -5.90 10.44
N ALA A 10 8.40 -7.07 11.08
CA ALA A 10 8.47 -8.37 10.41
C ALA A 10 7.41 -8.54 9.30
N LYS A 11 6.18 -8.01 9.49
CA LYS A 11 5.12 -8.06 8.47
C LYS A 11 5.44 -7.18 7.26
N SER A 12 6.05 -6.01 7.46
CA SER A 12 6.48 -5.13 6.37
C SER A 12 7.54 -5.82 5.51
N THR A 13 8.57 -6.43 6.12
CA THR A 13 9.60 -7.20 5.40
C THR A 13 9.03 -8.38 4.61
N LEU A 14 8.09 -9.14 5.19
CA LEU A 14 7.41 -10.23 4.49
C LEU A 14 6.58 -9.74 3.29
N ARG A 15 6.04 -8.51 3.36
CA ARG A 15 5.29 -7.90 2.27
C ARG A 15 6.17 -7.57 1.08
N SER A 16 7.38 -7.03 1.31
CA SER A 16 8.35 -6.73 0.26
C SER A 16 8.75 -7.98 -0.52
N ILE A 17 9.01 -9.09 0.18
CA ILE A 17 9.33 -10.39 -0.46
C ILE A 17 8.14 -10.87 -1.30
N LYS A 18 6.91 -10.79 -0.76
CA LYS A 18 5.70 -11.21 -1.46
C LYS A 18 5.34 -10.32 -2.66
N ASN A 19 5.76 -9.05 -2.66
CA ASN A 19 5.56 -8.17 -3.81
C ASN A 19 6.44 -8.60 -4.99
N PHE A 20 7.72 -8.93 -4.72
CA PHE A 20 8.66 -9.44 -5.73
C PHE A 20 8.18 -10.75 -6.37
N THR A 21 7.65 -11.69 -5.57
CA THR A 21 7.20 -12.99 -6.10
C THR A 21 5.87 -12.94 -6.86
N ASN A 22 5.04 -11.91 -6.64
CA ASN A 22 3.76 -11.76 -7.33
C ASN A 22 3.85 -10.87 -8.58
N GLY A 23 5.04 -10.38 -8.93
CA GLY A 23 5.24 -9.54 -10.11
C GLY A 23 4.55 -8.18 -10.05
N TYR A 24 4.35 -7.63 -8.84
CA TYR A 24 3.85 -6.24 -8.73
C TYR A 24 4.93 -5.27 -9.18
N SER A 25 4.54 -4.24 -9.92
CA SER A 25 5.42 -3.10 -10.20
C SER A 25 5.78 -2.36 -8.91
N ASP A 26 6.82 -1.54 -8.96
CA ASP A 26 7.21 -0.68 -7.83
C ASP A 26 6.07 0.26 -7.43
N MET A 27 5.30 0.78 -8.40
CA MET A 27 4.17 1.65 -8.13
C MET A 27 3.04 0.89 -7.43
N GLN A 28 2.69 -0.29 -7.93
CA GLN A 28 1.68 -1.15 -7.31
C GLN A 28 2.09 -1.52 -5.87
N ALA A 29 3.37 -1.82 -5.64
CA ALA A 29 3.89 -2.11 -4.31
C ALA A 29 3.74 -0.93 -3.34
N LYS A 30 4.03 0.30 -3.79
CA LYS A 30 3.86 1.53 -3.00
C LYS A 30 2.40 1.77 -2.62
N VAL A 31 1.48 1.62 -3.56
CA VAL A 31 0.04 1.79 -3.30
C VAL A 31 -0.45 0.71 -2.34
N ARG A 32 -0.01 -0.55 -2.50
CA ARG A 32 -0.35 -1.64 -1.58
C ARG A 32 0.12 -1.38 -0.15
N GLU A 33 1.27 -0.73 0.03
CA GLU A 33 1.81 -0.36 1.34
C GLU A 33 1.05 0.83 1.93
N ALA A 34 0.72 1.85 1.12
CA ALA A 34 -0.09 2.99 1.56
C ALA A 34 -1.48 2.55 2.05
N THR A 35 -2.09 1.58 1.38
CA THR A 35 -3.41 1.02 1.73
C THR A 35 -3.30 -0.29 2.52
N SER A 36 -2.27 -0.47 3.35
CA SER A 36 -2.07 -1.72 4.13
C SER A 36 -3.14 -1.89 5.23
N ASN A 37 -3.33 -3.10 5.76
CA ASN A 37 -4.22 -3.32 6.91
C ASN A 37 -3.57 -2.95 8.27
N ASP A 38 -2.41 -2.30 8.27
CA ASP A 38 -1.74 -1.91 9.50
C ASP A 38 -2.52 -0.79 10.21
N PRO A 39 -2.44 -0.67 11.55
CA PRO A 39 -3.32 0.25 12.30
C PRO A 39 -3.01 1.74 12.11
N TRP A 40 -1.87 2.10 11.51
CA TRP A 40 -1.49 3.47 11.17
C TRP A 40 -1.80 3.79 9.70
N GLY A 41 -2.09 5.06 9.40
CA GLY A 41 -2.29 5.53 8.03
C GLY A 41 -0.99 5.65 7.22
N PRO A 42 -1.10 5.93 5.91
CA PRO A 42 0.07 6.23 5.07
C PRO A 42 0.77 7.50 5.56
N SER A 43 2.10 7.55 5.39
CA SER A 43 2.86 8.76 5.67
C SER A 43 2.59 9.84 4.62
N GLY A 44 2.76 11.12 4.98
CA GLY A 44 2.64 12.22 4.02
C GLY A 44 3.63 12.11 2.85
N SER A 45 4.81 11.53 3.08
CA SER A 45 5.80 11.25 2.03
C SER A 45 5.26 10.25 1.00
N GLN A 46 4.65 9.15 1.45
CA GLN A 46 4.03 8.17 0.56
C GLN A 46 2.90 8.81 -0.24
N MET A 47 2.03 9.58 0.41
CA MET A 47 0.92 10.25 -0.27
C MET A 47 1.40 11.25 -1.31
N ASN A 48 2.46 12.02 -1.02
CA ASN A 48 3.04 12.96 -1.98
C ASN A 48 3.66 12.25 -3.18
N GLU A 49 4.33 11.12 -2.97
CA GLU A 49 4.88 10.30 -4.05
C GLU A 49 3.77 9.73 -4.94
N LEU A 50 2.68 9.19 -4.36
CA LEU A 50 1.51 8.73 -5.13
C LEU A 50 0.86 9.87 -5.91
N ALA A 51 0.76 11.06 -5.32
CA ALA A 51 0.19 12.24 -5.98
C ALA A 51 1.03 12.65 -7.19
N ALA A 52 2.37 12.70 -7.05
CA ALA A 52 3.27 12.99 -8.16
C ALA A 52 3.15 11.93 -9.28
N ALA A 53 3.15 10.65 -8.92
CA ALA A 53 3.02 9.53 -9.85
C ALA A 53 1.69 9.53 -10.61
N SER A 54 0.61 10.05 -10.01
CA SER A 54 -0.70 10.12 -10.67
C SER A 54 -0.73 10.97 -11.95
N HIS A 55 0.29 11.81 -12.17
CA HIS A 55 0.46 12.59 -13.41
C HIS A 55 1.10 11.80 -14.56
N ASN A 56 1.63 10.61 -14.30
CA ASN A 56 2.12 9.69 -15.31
C ASN A 56 1.01 8.70 -15.69
N GLN A 57 0.66 8.61 -16.99
CA GLN A 57 -0.44 7.77 -17.45
C GLN A 57 -0.26 6.28 -17.11
N HIS A 58 0.97 5.76 -17.17
CA HIS A 58 1.24 4.36 -16.87
C HIS A 58 1.08 4.07 -15.38
N GLU A 59 1.71 4.89 -14.54
CA GLU A 59 1.64 4.76 -13.08
C GLU A 59 0.23 5.01 -12.55
N PHE A 60 -0.53 5.92 -13.17
CA PHE A 60 -1.93 6.16 -12.84
C PHE A 60 -2.78 4.90 -12.99
N LEU A 61 -2.61 4.15 -14.10
CA LEU A 61 -3.34 2.90 -14.30
C LEU A 61 -2.98 1.86 -13.23
N GLU A 62 -1.70 1.77 -12.86
CA GLU A 62 -1.22 0.88 -11.80
C GLU A 62 -1.76 1.26 -10.41
N ILE A 63 -1.84 2.56 -10.12
CA ILE A 63 -2.45 3.08 -8.89
C ILE A 63 -3.93 2.67 -8.84
N MET A 64 -4.67 2.95 -9.91
CA MET A 64 -6.11 2.66 -9.97
C MET A 64 -6.40 1.17 -9.89
N GLU A 65 -5.57 0.31 -10.49
CA GLU A 65 -5.73 -1.15 -10.40
C GLU A 65 -5.66 -1.67 -8.96
N ILE A 66 -4.75 -1.12 -8.14
CA ILE A 66 -4.66 -1.51 -6.73
C ILE A 66 -5.84 -0.93 -5.95
N LEU A 67 -6.18 0.34 -6.15
CA LEU A 67 -7.28 0.99 -5.43
C LEU A 67 -8.62 0.29 -5.69
N ASP A 68 -8.92 -0.09 -6.93
CA ASP A 68 -10.15 -0.83 -7.27
C ASP A 68 -10.23 -2.16 -6.51
N LYS A 69 -9.12 -2.92 -6.45
CA LYS A 69 -9.07 -4.16 -5.66
C LYS A 69 -9.28 -3.91 -4.16
N ARG A 70 -8.72 -2.83 -3.62
CA ARG A 70 -8.82 -2.45 -2.20
C ARG A 70 -10.23 -2.03 -1.81
N MET A 71 -10.92 -1.29 -2.67
CA MET A 71 -12.31 -0.86 -2.43
C MET A 71 -13.29 -2.03 -2.32
N ASN A 72 -12.95 -3.19 -2.90
CA ASN A 72 -13.76 -4.40 -2.87
C ASN A 72 -13.42 -5.35 -1.69
N ASP A 73 -12.45 -5.02 -0.83
CA ASP A 73 -12.11 -5.81 0.35
C ASP A 73 -13.25 -5.80 1.40
N LYS A 74 -13.37 -6.89 2.17
CA LYS A 74 -14.44 -7.07 3.16
C LYS A 74 -13.93 -7.56 4.51
N GLY A 75 -14.75 -7.37 5.55
CA GLY A 75 -14.54 -7.95 6.89
C GLY A 75 -13.23 -7.48 7.53
N LYS A 76 -12.31 -8.43 7.79
CA LYS A 76 -11.04 -8.17 8.51
C LYS A 76 -10.11 -7.15 7.83
N ASN A 77 -10.36 -6.84 6.56
CA ASN A 77 -9.56 -5.94 5.73
C ASN A 77 -10.15 -4.52 5.62
N TRP A 78 -11.08 -4.12 6.49
CA TRP A 78 -11.75 -2.81 6.40
C TRP A 78 -10.79 -1.61 6.31
N ARG A 79 -9.57 -1.70 6.87
CA ARG A 79 -8.59 -0.61 6.77
C ARG A 79 -8.02 -0.44 5.36
N HIS A 80 -8.08 -1.47 4.52
CA HIS A 80 -7.75 -1.34 3.10
C HIS A 80 -8.72 -0.40 2.38
N VAL A 81 -10.00 -0.41 2.76
CA VAL A 81 -11.05 0.42 2.17
C VAL A 81 -11.03 1.83 2.77
N PHE A 82 -10.70 1.93 4.06
CA PHE A 82 -10.63 3.21 4.77
C PHE A 82 -9.45 4.09 4.35
N LYS A 83 -8.32 3.48 4.00
CA LYS A 83 -7.10 4.17 3.56
C LYS A 83 -7.11 4.36 2.06
#